data_AF-A0A947HK33-F1
#
_entry.id   AF-A0A947HK33-F1
#
_cell.length_a   1.000
_cell.length_b   1.000
_cell.length_c   1.000
_cell.angle_alpha   90.00
_cell.angle_beta   90.00
_cell.angle_gamma   90.00
#
_symmetry.space_group_name_H-M   'P 1'
#
loop_
_entity.id
_entity.type
_entity.pdbx_description
1 polymer ?
#
loop_
_entity_poly.entity_id
_entity_poly.type
_entity_poly.pdbx_seq_one_letter_code
_entity_poly.pdbx_strand_id
1 'polypeptide(L)'
;MDASRRTALKAVGATLGAAGLARALAPLAHWETSTSVDEFLQKHYKALTKDELAVILKRLEEETLEKYGAEVTIEDVRPTPGVEFGYALNLSVCIGCRKCAEACHIENNHDRSTNTSYIRVLEMDQGSMNMEHGRVDYEGPVPAPGKFYMPVQCQQCRNPPCVSVCPVEATWQEKDGITVVDYNWCIGCRYCEAACPYHARRFNWKAPDLGASEINPDQSYLSNRVRPQGVMEKCTFCLHRTRKGKLPACLEACPTGARVFGNLLDPDSEIRWVLENKRVFVLKEDLGTQPRFYYFFDK
;
A
#
# COMPACT_ATOMS: atom_id res chain seq x y z
N MET A 1 -20.03 -59.37 35.65
CA MET A 1 -18.68 -58.78 35.53
C MET A 1 -18.64 -57.68 34.44
N ASP A 2 -19.58 -56.73 34.42
CA ASP A 2 -19.78 -55.87 33.22
C ASP A 2 -19.73 -54.35 33.48
N ALA A 3 -19.76 -53.91 34.75
CA ALA A 3 -19.62 -52.49 35.11
C ALA A 3 -18.18 -51.96 34.97
N SER A 4 -17.18 -52.83 35.15
CA SER A 4 -15.76 -52.48 35.09
C SER A 4 -15.29 -52.09 33.68
N ARG A 5 -15.77 -52.80 32.64
CA ARG A 5 -15.39 -52.54 31.24
C ARG A 5 -15.99 -51.25 30.71
N ARG A 6 -17.26 -50.96 30.97
CA ARG A 6 -17.89 -49.68 30.56
C ARG A 6 -17.26 -48.47 31.26
N THR A 7 -16.92 -48.60 32.52
CA THR A 7 -16.24 -47.53 33.28
C THR A 7 -14.83 -47.30 32.74
N ALA A 8 -14.09 -48.38 32.43
CA ALA A 8 -12.78 -48.28 31.79
C ALA A 8 -12.85 -47.65 30.39
N LEU A 9 -13.83 -48.04 29.57
CA LEU A 9 -14.04 -47.45 28.24
C LEU A 9 -14.41 -45.96 28.28
N LYS A 10 -15.25 -45.55 29.23
CA LYS A 10 -15.57 -44.13 29.46
C LYS A 10 -14.36 -43.34 29.93
N ALA A 11 -13.56 -43.91 30.84
CA ALA A 11 -12.32 -43.30 31.30
C ALA A 11 -11.35 -43.14 30.13
N VAL A 12 -11.07 -44.21 29.37
CA VAL A 12 -10.21 -44.17 28.18
C VAL A 12 -10.71 -43.17 27.14
N GLY A 13 -12.02 -43.12 26.87
CA GLY A 13 -12.61 -42.14 25.96
C GLY A 13 -12.45 -40.68 26.45
N ALA A 14 -12.62 -40.44 27.75
CA ALA A 14 -12.38 -39.12 28.35
C ALA A 14 -10.89 -38.73 28.30
N THR A 15 -9.98 -39.66 28.57
CA THR A 15 -8.53 -39.41 28.52
C THR A 15 -8.06 -39.15 27.08
N LEU A 16 -8.56 -39.93 26.11
CA LEU A 16 -8.27 -39.73 24.69
C LEU A 16 -8.88 -38.43 24.17
N GLY A 17 -10.10 -38.09 24.60
CA GLY A 17 -10.74 -36.81 24.28
C GLY A 17 -9.97 -35.62 24.85
N ALA A 18 -9.53 -35.70 26.10
CA ALA A 18 -8.71 -34.68 26.74
C ALA A 18 -7.33 -34.55 26.07
N ALA A 19 -6.68 -35.66 25.72
CA ALA A 19 -5.41 -35.65 24.99
C ALA A 19 -5.56 -35.10 23.56
N GLY A 20 -6.67 -35.42 22.89
CA GLY A 20 -7.00 -34.88 21.57
C GLY A 20 -7.23 -33.37 21.61
N LEU A 21 -8.00 -32.88 22.59
CA LEU A 21 -8.21 -31.46 22.83
C LEU A 21 -6.90 -30.74 23.18
N ALA A 22 -6.10 -31.32 24.09
CA ALA A 22 -4.80 -30.76 24.46
C ALA A 22 -3.85 -30.66 23.26
N ARG A 23 -3.87 -31.64 22.34
CA ARG A 23 -3.06 -31.61 21.12
C ARG A 23 -3.60 -30.64 20.07
N ALA A 24 -4.92 -30.46 19.99
CA ALA A 24 -5.55 -29.45 19.14
C ALA A 24 -5.30 -28.02 19.64
N LEU A 25 -5.17 -27.85 20.96
CA LEU A 25 -4.85 -26.57 21.60
C LEU A 25 -3.33 -26.35 21.78
N ALA A 26 -2.49 -27.36 21.57
CA ALA A 26 -1.03 -27.24 21.68
C ALA A 26 -0.44 -26.11 20.81
N PRO A 27 -0.94 -25.83 19.59
CA PRO A 27 -0.50 -24.65 18.82
C PRO A 27 -0.79 -23.32 19.53
N LEU A 28 -1.89 -23.23 20.31
CA LEU A 28 -2.21 -22.04 21.11
C LEU A 28 -1.34 -21.91 22.36
N ALA A 29 -0.74 -23.01 22.83
CA ALA A 29 0.24 -22.96 23.91
C ALA A 29 1.59 -22.37 23.45
N HIS A 30 1.83 -22.30 22.14
CA HIS A 30 2.97 -21.62 21.51
C HIS A 30 2.63 -20.22 20.99
N TRP A 31 1.55 -19.62 21.50
CA TRP A 31 1.19 -18.23 21.22
C TRP A 31 2.39 -17.32 21.44
N GLU A 32 2.90 -16.72 20.36
CA GLU A 32 3.91 -15.67 20.45
C GLU A 32 3.32 -14.49 21.22
N THR A 33 3.99 -14.08 22.28
CA THR A 33 3.63 -12.94 23.15
C THR A 33 3.56 -11.59 22.41
N SER A 34 3.79 -11.55 21.10
CA SER A 34 3.75 -10.38 20.24
C SER A 34 2.36 -10.01 19.72
N THR A 35 1.42 -10.97 19.64
CA THR A 35 0.07 -10.74 19.08
C THR A 35 -0.96 -10.69 20.22
N SER A 36 -1.82 -9.67 20.26
CA SER A 36 -2.89 -9.59 21.26
C SER A 36 -4.08 -10.49 20.90
N VAL A 37 -4.86 -10.95 21.89
CA VAL A 37 -6.07 -11.76 21.62
C VAL A 37 -7.05 -11.01 20.71
N ASP A 38 -7.14 -9.70 20.87
CA ASP A 38 -7.97 -8.82 20.05
C ASP A 38 -7.46 -8.70 18.61
N GLU A 39 -6.15 -8.80 18.39
CA GLU A 39 -5.55 -8.82 17.05
C GLU A 39 -5.79 -10.16 16.34
N PHE A 40 -5.71 -11.28 17.07
CA PHE A 40 -5.98 -12.60 16.51
C PHE A 40 -7.46 -12.80 16.14
N LEU A 41 -8.38 -12.26 16.95
CA LEU A 41 -9.82 -12.31 16.69
C LEU A 41 -10.31 -11.16 15.81
N GLN A 42 -9.40 -10.32 15.30
CA GLN A 42 -9.77 -9.19 14.45
C GLN A 42 -10.54 -9.71 13.23
N LYS A 43 -11.63 -9.02 12.87
CA LYS A 43 -12.35 -9.31 11.63
C LYS A 43 -11.69 -8.61 10.46
N HIS A 44 -11.88 -9.15 9.27
CA HIS A 44 -11.53 -8.46 8.03
C HIS A 44 -12.19 -7.08 7.99
N TYR A 45 -11.47 -6.05 7.50
CA TYR A 45 -11.94 -4.66 7.49
C TYR A 45 -13.37 -4.47 6.97
N LYS A 46 -13.74 -5.16 5.88
CA LYS A 46 -15.10 -5.05 5.29
C LYS A 46 -16.23 -5.57 6.20
N ALA A 47 -15.91 -6.33 7.24
CA ALA A 47 -16.86 -6.88 8.19
C ALA A 47 -16.86 -6.16 9.54
N LEU A 48 -15.98 -5.16 9.73
CA LEU A 48 -15.92 -4.37 10.96
C LEU A 48 -17.12 -3.43 11.07
N THR A 49 -17.69 -3.37 12.27
CA THR A 49 -18.59 -2.29 12.67
C THR A 49 -17.81 -1.01 12.96
N LYS A 50 -18.50 0.13 13.03
CA LYS A 50 -17.87 1.42 13.35
C LYS A 50 -17.22 1.40 14.74
N ASP A 51 -17.86 0.75 15.70
CA ASP A 51 -17.37 0.69 17.08
C ASP A 51 -16.12 -0.20 17.18
N GLU A 52 -16.13 -1.38 16.52
CA GLU A 52 -14.94 -2.25 16.42
C GLU A 52 -13.78 -1.54 15.74
N LEU A 53 -14.05 -0.78 14.67
CA LEU A 53 -13.03 0.00 13.99
C LEU A 53 -12.47 1.09 14.90
N ALA A 54 -13.30 1.83 15.63
CA ALA A 54 -12.85 2.86 16.57
C ALA A 54 -11.91 2.29 17.65
N VAL A 55 -12.21 1.09 18.17
CA VAL A 55 -11.33 0.38 19.10
C VAL A 55 -9.97 0.06 18.46
N ILE A 56 -9.97 -0.43 17.21
CA ILE A 56 -8.73 -0.74 16.48
C ILE A 56 -7.92 0.53 16.22
N LEU A 57 -8.56 1.64 15.82
CA LEU A 57 -7.88 2.91 15.56
C LEU A 57 -7.18 3.42 16.84
N LYS A 58 -7.89 3.44 17.96
CA LYS A 58 -7.32 3.86 19.26
C LYS A 58 -6.15 2.98 19.67
N ARG A 59 -6.27 1.65 19.52
CA ARG A 59 -5.17 0.71 19.79
C ARG A 59 -3.94 1.03 18.93
N LEU A 60 -4.13 1.29 17.64
CA LEU A 60 -3.02 1.62 16.73
C LEU A 60 -2.36 2.97 17.08
N GLU A 61 -3.12 3.96 17.54
CA GLU A 61 -2.58 5.22 18.04
C GLU A 61 -1.74 5.01 19.31
N GLU A 62 -2.26 4.25 20.28
CA GLU A 62 -1.56 3.88 21.51
C GLU A 62 -0.27 3.11 21.21
N GLU A 63 -0.32 2.09 20.35
CA GLU A 63 0.86 1.34 19.92
C GLU A 63 1.90 2.23 19.23
N THR A 64 1.47 3.22 18.45
CA THR A 64 2.38 4.16 17.78
C THR A 64 3.08 5.06 18.81
N LEU A 65 2.34 5.53 19.81
CA LEU A 65 2.89 6.32 20.91
C LEU A 65 3.88 5.49 21.74
N GLU A 66 3.53 4.25 22.08
CA GLU A 66 4.38 3.36 22.87
C GLU A 66 5.66 2.95 22.14
N LYS A 67 5.55 2.57 20.86
CA LYS A 67 6.69 2.05 20.08
C LYS A 67 7.60 3.16 19.55
N TYR A 68 7.03 4.30 19.15
CA TYR A 68 7.76 5.36 18.44
C TYR A 68 7.82 6.68 19.19
N GLY A 69 7.08 6.85 20.28
CA GLY A 69 7.00 8.12 21.01
C GLY A 69 6.29 9.24 20.23
N ALA A 70 5.48 8.89 19.22
CA ALA A 70 4.77 9.84 18.38
C ALA A 70 3.26 9.82 18.66
N GLU A 71 2.70 10.99 18.96
CA GLU A 71 1.25 11.19 19.01
C GLU A 71 0.71 11.31 17.58
N VAL A 72 -0.24 10.44 17.22
CA VAL A 72 -0.81 10.38 15.87
C VAL A 72 -2.33 10.31 15.95
N THR A 73 -2.99 10.69 14.87
CA THR A 73 -4.44 10.54 14.68
C THR A 73 -4.68 9.65 13.47
N ILE A 74 -5.37 8.53 13.66
CA ILE A 74 -5.65 7.55 12.60
C ILE A 74 -7.15 7.56 12.30
N GLU A 75 -7.49 7.95 11.07
CA GLU A 75 -8.88 7.99 10.63
C GLU A 75 -9.21 6.93 9.56
N ASP A 76 -10.48 6.49 9.51
CA ASP A 76 -11.03 5.75 8.38
C ASP A 76 -11.62 6.70 7.32
N VAL A 77 -10.74 7.27 6.49
CA VAL A 77 -11.16 8.20 5.44
C VAL A 77 -11.81 7.42 4.30
N ARG A 78 -13.15 7.47 4.20
CA ARG A 78 -13.95 6.71 3.23
C ARG A 78 -13.79 7.22 1.79
N PRO A 79 -13.95 6.35 0.77
CA PRO A 79 -13.92 6.78 -0.63
C PRO A 79 -15.04 7.77 -0.95
N THR A 80 -14.72 8.76 -1.79
CA THR A 80 -15.68 9.77 -2.24
C THR A 80 -16.60 9.18 -3.32
N PRO A 81 -17.94 9.18 -3.14
CA PRO A 81 -18.87 8.70 -4.17
C PRO A 81 -18.74 9.51 -5.47
N GLY A 82 -18.84 8.84 -6.62
CA GLY A 82 -18.82 9.50 -7.93
C GLY A 82 -17.46 10.06 -8.35
N VAL A 83 -16.40 9.72 -7.62
CA VAL A 83 -15.02 10.09 -7.98
C VAL A 83 -14.29 8.85 -8.47
N GLU A 84 -13.43 9.00 -9.47
CA GLU A 84 -12.45 7.99 -9.83
C GLU A 84 -11.08 8.66 -10.00
N PHE A 85 -10.16 8.39 -9.09
CA PHE A 85 -8.86 9.07 -9.12
C PHE A 85 -7.96 8.53 -10.24
N GLY A 86 -7.33 9.45 -10.95
CA GLY A 86 -6.31 9.16 -11.95
C GLY A 86 -5.08 10.03 -11.76
N TYR A 87 -4.00 9.60 -12.39
CA TYR A 87 -2.71 10.30 -12.36
C TYR A 87 -2.15 10.39 -13.79
N ALA A 88 -1.57 11.53 -14.16
CA ALA A 88 -0.84 11.69 -15.41
C ALA A 88 0.56 12.29 -15.14
N LEU A 89 1.57 11.78 -15.83
CA LEU A 89 2.95 12.22 -15.72
C LEU A 89 3.46 12.80 -17.04
N ASN A 90 3.83 14.08 -17.02
CA ASN A 90 4.49 14.76 -18.12
C ASN A 90 5.99 14.40 -18.12
N LEU A 91 6.39 13.58 -19.10
CA LEU A 91 7.78 13.16 -19.25
C LEU A 91 8.65 14.22 -19.93
N SER A 92 8.06 15.22 -20.59
CA SER A 92 8.80 16.32 -21.24
C SER A 92 9.42 17.30 -20.24
N VAL A 93 8.83 17.45 -19.05
CA VAL A 93 9.28 18.40 -18.02
C VAL A 93 9.80 17.72 -16.75
N CYS A 94 9.84 16.38 -16.72
CA CYS A 94 10.43 15.66 -15.60
C CYS A 94 11.96 15.73 -15.66
N ILE A 95 12.55 16.42 -14.68
CA ILE A 95 14.00 16.63 -14.59
C ILE A 95 14.74 15.57 -13.76
N GLY A 96 14.07 14.52 -13.28
CA GLY A 96 14.74 13.46 -12.53
C GLY A 96 15.18 13.82 -11.10
N CYS A 97 14.73 14.95 -10.54
CA CYS A 97 15.20 15.46 -9.23
C CYS A 97 14.82 14.62 -8.00
N ARG A 98 13.99 13.57 -8.14
CA ARG A 98 13.55 12.66 -7.07
C ARG A 98 12.83 13.29 -5.85
N LYS A 99 12.59 14.62 -5.82
CA LYS A 99 11.78 15.28 -4.77
C LYS A 99 10.41 14.63 -4.54
N CYS A 100 9.78 14.13 -5.60
CA CYS A 100 8.52 13.42 -5.49
C CYS A 100 8.62 12.10 -4.70
N ALA A 101 9.74 11.38 -4.82
CA ALA A 101 10.00 10.14 -4.09
C ALA A 101 10.32 10.43 -2.62
N GLU A 102 11.09 11.48 -2.35
CA GLU A 102 11.39 11.98 -1.00
C GLU A 102 10.11 12.41 -0.26
N ALA A 103 9.28 13.24 -0.89
CA ALA A 103 8.01 13.66 -0.32
C ALA A 103 7.07 12.47 -0.06
N CYS A 104 7.07 11.46 -0.94
CA CYS A 104 6.32 10.24 -0.70
C CYS A 104 6.84 9.45 0.51
N HIS A 105 8.16 9.39 0.67
CA HIS A 105 8.85 8.67 1.75
C HIS A 105 8.58 9.31 3.12
N ILE A 106 8.54 10.64 3.19
CA ILE A 106 8.17 11.39 4.39
C ILE A 106 6.67 11.25 4.66
N GLU A 107 5.80 11.63 3.71
CA GLU A 107 4.35 11.68 3.91
C GLU A 107 3.74 10.34 4.32
N ASN A 108 4.24 9.25 3.71
CA ASN A 108 3.71 7.91 3.92
C ASN A 108 4.50 7.13 4.98
N ASN A 109 5.31 7.80 5.81
CA ASN A 109 6.01 7.21 6.94
C ASN A 109 6.87 5.98 6.55
N HIS A 110 7.49 5.96 5.38
CA HIS A 110 8.28 4.79 4.96
C HIS A 110 9.47 4.55 5.90
N ASP A 111 9.85 3.30 6.09
CA ASP A 111 11.02 2.93 6.88
C ASP A 111 12.29 3.64 6.38
N ARG A 112 12.99 4.34 7.30
CA ARG A 112 14.23 5.07 6.97
C ARG A 112 15.39 4.14 6.70
N SER A 113 15.47 3.01 7.42
CA SER A 113 16.62 2.11 7.35
C SER A 113 16.74 1.41 5.99
N THR A 114 15.62 1.01 5.39
CA THR A 114 15.59 0.39 4.06
C THR A 114 15.52 1.40 2.91
N ASN A 115 15.31 2.70 3.22
CA ASN A 115 15.06 3.74 2.24
C ASN A 115 14.00 3.33 1.19
N THR A 116 12.94 2.65 1.66
CA THR A 116 11.90 2.13 0.79
C THR A 116 11.16 3.28 0.10
N SER A 117 10.91 3.17 -1.21
CA SER A 117 10.14 4.15 -1.94
C SER A 117 9.11 3.51 -2.87
N TYR A 118 7.92 4.12 -2.90
CA TYR A 118 6.85 3.77 -3.83
C TYR A 118 7.10 4.28 -5.24
N ILE A 119 8.00 5.25 -5.40
CA ILE A 119 8.28 5.92 -6.66
C ILE A 119 9.72 5.63 -7.05
N ARG A 120 9.90 4.96 -8.19
CA ARG A 120 11.22 4.75 -8.79
C ARG A 120 11.33 5.69 -9.97
N VAL A 121 12.31 6.59 -9.97
CA VAL A 121 12.56 7.46 -11.12
C VAL A 121 13.61 6.78 -11.99
N LEU A 122 13.23 6.43 -13.21
CA LEU A 122 14.12 5.82 -14.20
C LEU A 122 14.78 6.91 -15.03
N GLU A 123 16.10 6.95 -15.09
CA GLU A 123 16.84 7.66 -16.13
C GLU A 123 16.84 6.82 -17.39
N MET A 124 16.35 7.41 -18.49
CA MET A 124 16.10 6.76 -19.76
C MET A 124 16.85 7.48 -20.88
N ASP A 125 17.29 6.75 -21.91
CA ASP A 125 17.88 7.32 -23.12
C ASP A 125 16.82 7.94 -24.02
N GLN A 126 17.02 9.19 -24.44
CA GLN A 126 16.12 9.83 -25.41
C GLN A 126 16.03 9.00 -26.69
N GLY A 127 14.81 8.76 -27.16
CA GLY A 127 14.53 7.93 -28.34
C GLY A 127 14.34 6.44 -28.04
N SER A 128 14.51 5.99 -26.79
CA SER A 128 14.24 4.61 -26.38
C SER A 128 13.22 4.55 -25.25
N MET A 129 12.24 3.64 -25.39
CA MET A 129 11.32 3.26 -24.30
C MET A 129 11.70 1.91 -23.67
N ASN A 130 12.91 1.39 -23.96
CA ASN A 130 13.38 0.15 -23.36
C ASN A 130 13.73 0.38 -21.88
N MET A 131 12.81 0.00 -21.00
CA MET A 131 12.96 0.13 -19.55
C MET A 131 14.06 -0.75 -18.97
N GLU A 132 14.54 -1.77 -19.68
CA GLU A 132 15.67 -2.60 -19.20
C GLU A 132 16.96 -1.80 -19.11
N HIS A 133 17.10 -0.75 -19.92
CA HIS A 133 18.22 0.20 -19.85
C HIS A 133 17.96 1.34 -18.85
N GLY A 134 16.77 1.38 -18.24
CA GLY A 134 16.37 2.41 -17.29
C GLY A 134 17.10 2.24 -15.96
N ARG A 135 17.82 3.29 -15.53
CA ARG A 135 18.58 3.28 -14.27
C ARG A 135 17.87 4.03 -13.16
N VAL A 136 17.88 3.50 -11.95
CA VAL A 136 17.35 4.19 -10.74
C VAL A 136 18.45 4.79 -9.86
N ASP A 137 19.69 4.36 -10.10
CA ASP A 137 20.89 4.62 -9.32
C ASP A 137 21.83 5.60 -10.04
N TYR A 138 21.25 6.62 -10.69
CA TYR A 138 22.02 7.66 -11.35
C TYR A 138 22.56 8.68 -10.33
N GLU A 139 23.80 9.08 -10.57
CA GLU A 139 24.56 10.07 -9.79
C GLU A 139 24.94 11.25 -10.67
N GLY A 140 25.13 12.43 -10.05
CA GLY A 140 25.50 13.66 -10.75
C GLY A 140 24.34 14.62 -11.00
N PRO A 141 24.59 15.70 -11.79
CA PRO A 141 23.59 16.73 -12.03
C PRO A 141 22.47 16.20 -12.95
N VAL A 142 21.24 16.48 -12.55
CA VAL A 142 20.04 16.20 -13.35
C VAL A 142 19.38 17.50 -13.79
N PRO A 143 18.85 17.59 -15.02
CA PRO A 143 18.80 16.53 -16.03
C PRO A 143 20.12 16.29 -16.77
N ALA A 144 20.47 15.03 -17.00
CA ALA A 144 21.66 14.65 -17.78
C ALA A 144 21.43 14.85 -19.30
N PRO A 145 22.46 15.23 -20.07
CA PRO A 145 22.36 15.39 -21.53
C PRO A 145 21.93 14.10 -22.23
N GLY A 146 20.99 14.19 -23.18
CA GLY A 146 20.49 13.03 -23.93
C GLY A 146 19.62 12.06 -23.14
N LYS A 147 19.24 12.40 -21.90
CA LYS A 147 18.38 11.59 -21.04
C LYS A 147 16.99 12.21 -20.87
N PHE A 148 16.02 11.39 -20.54
CA PHE A 148 14.73 11.81 -19.96
C PHE A 148 14.42 10.95 -18.73
N TYR A 149 13.50 11.41 -17.88
CA TYR A 149 13.24 10.75 -16.61
C TYR A 149 11.79 10.26 -16.54
N MET A 150 11.61 8.98 -16.20
CA MET A 150 10.32 8.32 -16.13
C MET A 150 10.05 7.79 -14.72
N PRO A 151 9.28 8.51 -13.89
CA PRO A 151 8.82 7.98 -12.61
C PRO A 151 7.82 6.83 -12.77
N VAL A 152 8.10 5.69 -12.15
CA VAL A 152 7.23 4.50 -12.10
C VAL A 152 6.79 4.25 -10.67
N GLN A 153 5.48 4.17 -10.46
CA GLN A 153 4.82 3.89 -9.19
C GLN A 153 3.59 2.99 -9.39
N CYS A 154 2.81 2.75 -8.33
CA CYS A 154 1.55 2.01 -8.46
C CYS A 154 0.60 2.71 -9.42
N GLN A 155 0.13 1.96 -10.42
CA GLN A 155 -0.69 2.46 -11.51
C GLN A 155 -2.21 2.45 -11.19
N GLN A 156 -2.60 2.00 -10.00
CA GLN A 156 -4.01 1.81 -9.57
C GLN A 156 -4.93 1.23 -10.65
N CYS A 157 -4.51 0.08 -11.20
CA CYS A 157 -5.18 -0.65 -12.27
C CYS A 157 -6.68 -0.90 -12.00
N ARG A 158 -7.53 -0.75 -13.03
CA ARG A 158 -8.96 -1.17 -12.99
C ARG A 158 -9.09 -2.69 -12.92
N ASN A 159 -8.18 -3.41 -13.60
CA ASN A 159 -8.05 -4.85 -13.54
C ASN A 159 -6.72 -5.24 -12.85
N PRO A 160 -6.63 -5.12 -11.51
CA PRO A 160 -5.39 -5.31 -10.77
C PRO A 160 -5.07 -6.79 -10.52
N PRO A 161 -4.05 -7.40 -11.17
CA PRO A 161 -3.68 -8.79 -10.89
C PRO A 161 -3.24 -8.98 -9.44
N CYS A 162 -2.64 -7.95 -8.83
CA CYS A 162 -2.22 -7.97 -7.44
C CYS A 162 -3.36 -8.10 -6.42
N VAL A 163 -4.62 -7.84 -6.81
CA VAL A 163 -5.81 -8.08 -5.97
C VAL A 163 -6.26 -9.53 -6.11
N SER A 164 -6.40 -10.02 -7.34
CA SER A 164 -6.89 -11.37 -7.64
C SER A 164 -6.03 -12.47 -7.05
N VAL A 165 -4.72 -12.23 -6.86
CA VAL A 165 -3.79 -13.24 -6.30
C VAL A 165 -3.72 -13.23 -4.77
N CYS A 166 -4.42 -12.34 -4.07
CA CYS A 166 -4.34 -12.27 -2.61
C CYS A 166 -5.21 -13.37 -1.97
N PRO A 167 -4.62 -14.40 -1.35
CA PRO A 167 -5.39 -15.56 -0.88
C PRO A 167 -6.29 -15.25 0.32
N VAL A 168 -6.01 -14.17 1.05
CA VAL A 168 -6.75 -13.73 2.24
C VAL A 168 -7.57 -12.46 1.99
N GLU A 169 -7.61 -11.96 0.74
CA GLU A 169 -8.33 -10.74 0.37
C GLU A 169 -7.91 -9.45 1.13
N ALA A 170 -6.68 -9.40 1.66
CA ALA A 170 -6.12 -8.23 2.34
C ALA A 170 -5.96 -6.98 1.45
N THR A 171 -6.22 -7.08 0.15
CA THR A 171 -6.14 -5.97 -0.80
C THR A 171 -7.35 -6.02 -1.72
N TRP A 172 -7.96 -4.87 -1.99
CA TRP A 172 -9.12 -4.71 -2.87
C TRP A 172 -9.13 -3.32 -3.50
N GLN A 173 -10.08 -3.06 -4.40
CA GLN A 173 -10.29 -1.74 -4.98
C GLN A 173 -11.47 -1.04 -4.29
N GLU A 174 -11.25 0.19 -3.84
CA GLU A 174 -12.29 1.06 -3.29
C GLU A 174 -13.10 1.73 -4.42
N LYS A 175 -14.27 2.27 -4.08
CA LYS A 175 -15.19 2.89 -5.06
C LYS A 175 -14.59 4.08 -5.82
N ASP A 176 -13.56 4.71 -5.28
CA ASP A 176 -12.84 5.82 -5.88
C ASP A 176 -11.67 5.38 -6.80
N GLY A 177 -11.56 4.07 -7.06
CA GLY A 177 -10.56 3.48 -7.93
C GLY A 177 -9.21 3.21 -7.26
N ILE A 178 -9.02 3.62 -6.00
CA ILE A 178 -7.77 3.37 -5.28
C ILE A 178 -7.76 1.91 -4.82
N THR A 179 -6.74 1.15 -5.23
CA THR A 179 -6.48 -0.16 -4.63
C THR A 179 -5.96 0.08 -3.21
N VAL A 180 -6.42 -0.64 -2.20
CA VAL A 180 -5.99 -0.49 -0.81
C VAL A 180 -5.36 -1.78 -0.29
N VAL A 181 -4.65 -1.69 0.83
CA VAL A 181 -4.15 -2.84 1.58
C VAL A 181 -4.54 -2.65 3.02
N ASP A 182 -5.18 -3.65 3.58
CA ASP A 182 -5.31 -3.77 5.02
C ASP A 182 -4.02 -4.39 5.57
N TYR A 183 -3.19 -3.56 6.20
CA TYR A 183 -1.92 -4.05 6.77
C TYR A 183 -2.14 -4.97 7.97
N ASN A 184 -3.29 -4.92 8.67
CA ASN A 184 -3.57 -5.85 9.77
C ASN A 184 -4.03 -7.22 9.26
N TRP A 185 -4.58 -7.28 8.04
CA TRP A 185 -5.02 -8.53 7.44
C TRP A 185 -3.97 -9.17 6.52
N CYS A 186 -2.95 -8.41 6.12
CA CYS A 186 -1.92 -8.87 5.22
C CYS A 186 -1.01 -9.91 5.87
N ILE A 187 -1.07 -11.16 5.40
CA ILE A 187 -0.22 -12.26 5.89
C ILE A 187 1.20 -12.31 5.29
N GLY A 188 1.60 -11.30 4.51
CA GLY A 188 2.97 -11.26 3.98
C GLY A 188 3.36 -12.33 2.96
N CYS A 189 2.41 -13.02 2.31
CA CYS A 189 2.71 -14.08 1.33
C CYS A 189 3.38 -13.59 0.03
N ARG A 190 3.39 -12.26 -0.22
CA ARG A 190 4.08 -11.59 -1.34
C ARG A 190 3.65 -11.99 -2.76
N TYR A 191 2.61 -12.79 -2.94
CA TYR A 191 2.06 -13.07 -4.28
C TYR A 191 1.63 -11.80 -5.03
N CYS A 192 1.10 -10.81 -4.33
CA CYS A 192 0.75 -9.53 -4.93
C CYS A 192 1.96 -8.74 -5.45
N GLU A 193 3.16 -8.98 -4.90
CA GLU A 193 4.44 -8.42 -5.36
C GLU A 193 4.81 -9.04 -6.72
N ALA A 194 4.82 -10.36 -6.78
CA ALA A 194 5.15 -11.12 -7.99
C ALA A 194 4.15 -10.86 -9.14
N ALA A 195 2.86 -10.71 -8.82
CA ALA A 195 1.83 -10.46 -9.81
C ALA A 195 1.80 -9.03 -10.36
N CYS A 196 2.48 -8.07 -9.73
CA CYS A 196 2.44 -6.68 -10.15
C CYS A 196 3.44 -6.41 -11.30
N PRO A 197 2.99 -6.11 -12.53
CA PRO A 197 3.90 -5.93 -13.67
C PRO A 197 4.72 -4.63 -13.61
N TYR A 198 4.42 -3.78 -12.63
CA TYR A 198 5.07 -2.49 -12.41
C TYR A 198 6.06 -2.51 -11.23
N HIS A 199 6.20 -3.66 -10.53
CA HIS A 199 6.95 -3.78 -9.28
C HIS A 199 6.64 -2.64 -8.29
N ALA A 200 5.35 -2.35 -8.12
CA ALA A 200 4.87 -1.21 -7.34
C ALA A 200 4.52 -1.55 -5.88
N ARG A 201 4.63 -2.83 -5.51
CA ARG A 201 4.45 -3.31 -4.15
C ARG A 201 5.82 -3.34 -3.45
N ARG A 202 5.84 -3.05 -2.15
CA ARG A 202 7.02 -3.13 -1.29
C ARG A 202 6.70 -4.00 -0.09
N PHE A 203 7.64 -4.82 0.35
CA PHE A 203 7.47 -5.70 1.48
C PHE A 203 8.32 -5.20 2.65
N ASN A 204 7.72 -5.16 3.84
CA ASN A 204 8.39 -4.70 5.04
C ASN A 204 9.14 -5.88 5.68
N TRP A 205 10.41 -6.02 5.31
CA TRP A 205 11.28 -7.11 5.79
C TRP A 205 11.64 -7.01 7.27
N LYS A 206 11.64 -5.79 7.81
CA LYS A 206 11.96 -5.48 9.20
C LYS A 206 10.89 -4.54 9.75
N ALA A 207 10.83 -4.43 11.09
CA ALA A 207 10.07 -3.35 11.71
C ALA A 207 10.63 -2.00 11.23
N PRO A 208 9.76 -1.02 10.92
CA PRO A 208 10.22 0.26 10.40
C PRO A 208 10.97 1.03 11.50
N ASP A 209 12.07 1.65 11.10
CA ASP A 209 12.88 2.54 11.90
C ASP A 209 12.50 3.99 11.56
N LEU A 210 11.86 4.67 12.51
CA LEU A 210 11.29 6.02 12.38
C LEU A 210 11.47 6.78 13.68
N GLY A 211 12.02 7.98 13.63
CA GLY A 211 12.04 8.89 14.78
C GLY A 211 10.66 9.51 15.03
N ALA A 212 10.33 9.77 16.30
CA ALA A 212 9.05 10.36 16.71
C ALA A 212 8.68 11.62 15.91
N SER A 213 9.65 12.53 15.71
CA SER A 213 9.47 13.79 15.00
C SER A 213 9.34 13.67 13.48
N GLU A 214 9.66 12.51 12.92
CA GLU A 214 9.58 12.26 11.48
C GLU A 214 8.24 11.63 11.07
N ILE A 215 7.48 11.12 12.04
CA ILE A 215 6.20 10.49 11.81
C ILE A 215 5.16 11.55 11.50
N ASN A 216 4.50 11.40 10.36
CA ASN A 216 3.32 12.18 10.00
C ASN A 216 2.18 11.84 10.98
N PRO A 217 1.67 12.82 11.74
CA PRO A 217 0.60 12.60 12.71
C PRO A 217 -0.76 12.37 12.04
N ASP A 218 -0.99 12.89 10.84
CA ASP A 218 -2.26 12.78 10.12
C ASP A 218 -2.30 11.46 9.32
N GLN A 219 -2.86 10.41 9.93
CA GLN A 219 -2.83 9.07 9.37
C GLN A 219 -4.21 8.55 8.96
N SER A 220 -4.20 7.57 8.06
CA SER A 220 -5.39 6.79 7.75
C SER A 220 -5.14 5.29 7.75
N TYR A 221 -6.14 4.53 8.21
CA TYR A 221 -6.09 3.08 8.43
C TYR A 221 -5.57 2.30 7.21
N LEU A 222 -6.05 2.63 6.01
CA LEU A 222 -5.69 1.98 4.74
C LEU A 222 -4.61 2.74 3.96
N SER A 223 -3.87 3.66 4.60
CA SER A 223 -2.92 4.54 3.92
C SER A 223 -1.54 4.61 4.60
N ASN A 224 -1.23 5.74 5.25
CA ASN A 224 0.11 6.16 5.66
C ASN A 224 0.42 5.83 7.13
N ARG A 225 -0.41 5.03 7.82
CA ARG A 225 -0.12 4.61 9.20
C ARG A 225 1.10 3.72 9.31
N VAL A 226 1.85 3.81 10.40
CA VAL A 226 3.06 2.99 10.62
C VAL A 226 2.74 1.50 10.40
N ARG A 227 3.46 0.87 9.46
CA ARG A 227 3.17 -0.50 9.00
C ARG A 227 4.10 -1.48 9.72
N PRO A 228 3.57 -2.58 10.26
CA PRO A 228 4.40 -3.56 10.94
C PRO A 228 5.31 -4.31 9.95
N GLN A 229 6.25 -5.08 10.51
CA GLN A 229 7.01 -6.06 9.75
C GLN A 229 6.08 -7.11 9.12
N GLY A 230 6.46 -7.65 7.97
CA GLY A 230 5.78 -8.79 7.36
C GLY A 230 4.57 -8.43 6.50
N VAL A 231 4.34 -7.16 6.22
CA VAL A 231 3.19 -6.70 5.42
C VAL A 231 3.63 -6.08 4.10
N MET A 232 2.70 -6.08 3.15
CA MET A 232 2.88 -5.43 1.86
C MET A 232 2.34 -4.01 1.91
N GLU A 233 3.08 -3.08 1.31
CA GLU A 233 2.67 -1.70 1.17
C GLU A 233 2.85 -1.22 -0.28
N LYS A 234 2.20 -0.11 -0.62
CA LYS A 234 2.25 0.50 -1.96
C LYS A 234 1.75 1.93 -1.92
N CYS A 235 1.98 2.67 -3.01
CA CYS A 235 1.33 3.95 -3.22
C CYS A 235 -0.21 3.80 -3.17
N THR A 236 -0.85 4.63 -2.38
CA THR A 236 -2.31 4.69 -2.19
C THR A 236 -2.89 6.00 -2.75
N PHE A 237 -2.18 6.66 -3.67
CA PHE A 237 -2.50 8.04 -4.11
C PHE A 237 -2.71 9.01 -2.94
N CYS A 238 -1.96 8.78 -1.84
CA CYS A 238 -2.09 9.53 -0.60
C CYS A 238 -3.56 9.68 -0.18
N LEU A 239 -4.31 8.57 -0.09
CA LEU A 239 -5.77 8.63 0.14
C LEU A 239 -6.17 9.42 1.40
N HIS A 240 -5.28 9.49 2.40
CA HIS A 240 -5.43 10.33 3.61
C HIS A 240 -5.48 11.83 3.29
N ARG A 241 -4.88 12.27 2.17
CA ARG A 241 -4.91 13.63 1.62
C ARG A 241 -6.02 13.79 0.57
N THR A 242 -6.06 12.91 -0.42
CA THR A 242 -6.86 13.11 -1.64
C THR A 242 -8.36 13.01 -1.40
N ARG A 243 -8.79 12.15 -0.46
CA ARG A 243 -10.19 12.09 -0.02
C ARG A 243 -10.61 13.31 0.81
N LYS A 244 -9.66 14.10 1.31
CA LYS A 244 -9.88 15.39 2.01
C LYS A 244 -9.72 16.61 1.10
N GLY A 245 -9.64 16.40 -0.23
CA GLY A 245 -9.49 17.47 -1.21
C GLY A 245 -8.08 18.05 -1.34
N LYS A 246 -7.08 17.45 -0.68
CA LYS A 246 -5.66 17.85 -0.83
C LYS A 246 -5.00 17.07 -1.97
N LEU A 247 -3.92 17.61 -2.55
CA LEU A 247 -3.17 16.91 -3.60
C LEU A 247 -2.22 15.86 -3.00
N PRO A 248 -1.81 14.82 -3.77
CA PRO A 248 -0.79 13.89 -3.31
C PRO A 248 0.54 14.61 -3.02
N ALA A 249 1.24 14.25 -1.94
CA ALA A 249 2.50 14.89 -1.56
C ALA A 249 3.56 14.86 -2.68
N CYS A 250 3.61 13.75 -3.43
CA CYS A 250 4.53 13.63 -4.57
C CYS A 250 4.25 14.64 -5.70
N LEU A 251 2.99 15.09 -5.85
CA LEU A 251 2.60 16.13 -6.80
C LEU A 251 3.04 17.50 -6.30
N GLU A 252 2.66 17.85 -5.07
CA GLU A 252 2.99 19.16 -4.46
C GLU A 252 4.51 19.42 -4.39
N ALA A 253 5.30 18.37 -4.17
CA ALA A 253 6.75 18.48 -4.13
C ALA A 253 7.43 18.61 -5.51
N CYS A 254 6.68 18.47 -6.61
CA CYS A 254 7.25 18.48 -7.96
C CYS A 254 7.52 19.93 -8.41
N PRO A 255 8.80 20.33 -8.61
CA PRO A 255 9.12 21.71 -8.93
C PRO A 255 8.77 22.11 -10.37
N THR A 256 8.56 21.14 -11.27
CA THR A 256 8.33 21.40 -12.70
C THR A 256 6.88 21.24 -13.13
N GLY A 257 5.96 20.90 -12.21
CA GLY A 257 4.57 20.60 -12.57
C GLY A 257 4.41 19.34 -13.43
N ALA A 258 5.38 18.40 -13.38
CA ALA A 258 5.33 17.18 -14.18
C ALA A 258 4.18 16.22 -13.80
N ARG A 259 3.51 16.44 -12.68
CA ARG A 259 2.53 15.54 -12.08
C ARG A 259 1.16 16.19 -12.11
N VAL A 260 0.20 15.50 -12.72
CA VAL A 260 -1.22 15.90 -12.77
C VAL A 260 -2.03 14.82 -12.08
N PHE A 261 -2.94 15.21 -11.19
CA PHE A 261 -3.80 14.29 -10.44
C PHE A 261 -5.21 14.85 -10.39
N GLY A 262 -6.21 14.00 -10.56
CA GLY A 262 -7.60 14.46 -10.56
C GLY A 262 -8.63 13.35 -10.71
N ASN A 263 -9.89 13.75 -10.85
CA ASN A 263 -11.03 12.86 -11.05
C ASN A 263 -11.23 12.55 -12.54
N LEU A 264 -11.05 11.29 -12.94
CA LEU A 264 -11.26 10.81 -14.32
C LEU A 264 -12.73 10.85 -14.77
N LEU A 265 -13.68 11.00 -13.85
CA LEU A 265 -15.10 11.15 -14.16
C LEU A 265 -15.53 12.61 -14.32
N ASP A 266 -14.69 13.56 -13.90
CA ASP A 266 -14.97 14.99 -14.03
C ASP A 266 -14.39 15.52 -15.36
N PRO A 267 -15.23 15.84 -16.35
CA PRO A 267 -14.77 16.30 -17.67
C PRO A 267 -13.98 17.61 -17.60
N ASP A 268 -14.21 18.44 -16.58
CA ASP A 268 -13.54 19.73 -16.41
C ASP A 268 -12.21 19.61 -15.66
N SER A 269 -11.83 18.40 -15.23
CA SER A 269 -10.58 18.16 -14.52
C SER A 269 -9.36 18.29 -15.43
N GLU A 270 -8.24 18.79 -14.86
CA GLU A 270 -6.97 18.95 -15.59
C GLU A 270 -6.50 17.62 -16.21
N ILE A 271 -6.66 16.51 -15.50
CA ILE A 271 -6.28 15.20 -16.02
C ILE A 271 -7.11 14.82 -17.26
N ARG A 272 -8.42 15.13 -17.30
CA ARG A 272 -9.24 14.86 -18.48
C ARG A 272 -8.82 15.70 -19.66
N TRP A 273 -8.52 16.98 -19.43
CA TRP A 273 -7.95 17.83 -20.46
C TRP A 273 -6.63 17.25 -21.02
N VAL A 274 -5.72 16.79 -20.15
CA VAL A 274 -4.47 16.13 -20.57
C VAL A 274 -4.76 14.89 -21.42
N LEU A 275 -5.67 14.02 -20.99
CA LEU A 275 -6.00 12.79 -21.71
C LEU A 275 -6.60 13.03 -23.10
N GLU A 276 -7.31 14.13 -23.27
CA GLU A 276 -7.98 14.48 -24.53
C GLU A 276 -7.08 15.29 -25.48
N ASN A 277 -6.13 16.08 -24.96
CA ASN A 277 -5.37 17.06 -25.74
C ASN A 277 -3.87 16.73 -25.90
N LYS A 278 -3.34 15.76 -25.16
CA LYS A 278 -1.90 15.40 -25.18
C LYS A 278 -1.67 14.02 -25.77
N ARG A 279 -0.42 13.77 -26.19
CA ARG A 279 0.02 12.45 -26.64
C ARG A 279 0.26 11.58 -25.43
N VAL A 280 -0.73 10.76 -25.10
CA VAL A 280 -0.71 9.87 -23.95
C VAL A 280 -0.27 8.47 -24.36
N PHE A 281 0.52 7.82 -23.50
CA PHE A 281 0.73 6.39 -23.57
C PHE A 281 0.48 5.75 -22.21
N VAL A 282 0.09 4.47 -22.26
CA VAL A 282 -0.17 3.63 -21.09
C VAL A 282 0.97 2.63 -20.94
N LEU A 283 1.54 2.55 -19.75
CA LEU A 283 2.64 1.65 -19.49
C LEU A 283 2.16 0.19 -19.46
N LYS A 284 2.76 -0.67 -20.31
CA LYS A 284 2.44 -2.10 -20.44
C LYS A 284 0.95 -2.34 -20.71
N GLU A 285 0.40 -1.62 -21.69
CA GLU A 285 -1.01 -1.68 -22.09
C GLU A 285 -1.42 -3.10 -22.56
N ASP A 286 -0.50 -3.80 -23.20
CA ASP A 286 -0.63 -5.17 -23.71
C ASP A 286 -1.05 -6.20 -22.64
N LEU A 287 -0.75 -5.93 -21.36
CA LEU A 287 -1.10 -6.80 -20.24
C LEU A 287 -2.56 -6.67 -19.78
N GLY A 288 -3.33 -5.72 -20.33
CA GLY A 288 -4.77 -5.60 -20.04
C GLY A 288 -5.11 -5.24 -18.59
N THR A 289 -4.18 -4.65 -17.83
CA THR A 289 -4.43 -4.26 -16.42
C THR A 289 -5.29 -2.98 -16.31
N GLN A 290 -5.48 -2.25 -17.41
CA GLN A 290 -6.22 -0.99 -17.48
C GLN A 290 -5.80 0.03 -16.39
N PRO A 291 -4.56 0.54 -16.42
CA PRO A 291 -4.05 1.57 -15.50
C PRO A 291 -4.95 2.80 -15.38
N ARG A 292 -4.97 3.42 -14.19
CA ARG A 292 -5.45 4.80 -13.97
C ARG A 292 -4.29 5.78 -13.86
N PHE A 293 -3.21 5.45 -14.55
CA PHE A 293 -1.94 6.13 -14.47
C PHE A 293 -1.38 6.22 -15.88
N TYR A 294 -1.17 7.45 -16.31
CA TYR A 294 -0.93 7.80 -17.69
C TYR A 294 0.39 8.56 -17.79
N TYR A 295 1.05 8.43 -18.92
CA TYR A 295 2.25 9.18 -19.24
C TYR A 295 2.01 9.99 -20.49
N PHE A 296 2.53 11.21 -20.56
CA PHE A 296 2.36 12.05 -21.73
C PHE A 296 3.57 12.92 -22.02
N PHE A 297 3.61 13.42 -23.24
CA PHE A 297 4.61 14.37 -23.73
C PHE A 297 3.92 15.64 -24.22
N ASP A 298 4.61 16.78 -24.11
CA ASP A 298 4.09 18.07 -24.61
C ASP A 298 4.17 18.21 -26.13
N LYS A 299 5.01 17.41 -26.80
CA LYS A 299 5.24 17.41 -28.25
C LYS A 299 5.19 15.98 -28.79
#